data_AF-A0A952KDB8-F1
#
_entry.id   AF-A0A952KDB8-F1
#
_cell.length_a   1.000
_cell.length_b   1.000
_cell.length_c   1.000
_cell.angle_alpha   90.00
_cell.angle_beta   90.00
_cell.angle_gamma   90.00
#
_symmetry.space_group_name_H-M   'P 1'
#
loop_
_entity.id
_entity.type
_entity.pdbx_description
1 polymer ?
#
loop_
_entity_poly.entity_id
_entity_poly.type
_entity_poly.pdbx_seq_one_letter_code
_entity_poly.pdbx_strand_id
1 'polypeptide(L)'
;MADTNFTFRVDEDLKAEFARAARANDRPASILLRDFMRDYVNRNREKSEHDTWFRAEVEQGLREADDPATKWIPHEQVVAETRALIDRIAAEKKRRAG
;
A
#
# COMPACT_ATOMS: atom_id res chain seq x y z
N MET A 1 -24.21 11.22 -0.55
CA MET A 1 -23.10 12.04 -1.10
C MET A 1 -23.66 12.80 -2.28
N ALA A 2 -23.36 14.09 -2.42
CA ALA A 2 -23.85 14.88 -3.55
C ALA A 2 -23.02 14.55 -4.80
N ASP A 3 -23.69 14.24 -5.91
CA ASP A 3 -23.04 14.10 -7.20
C ASP A 3 -22.60 15.47 -7.72
N THR A 4 -21.40 15.54 -8.30
CA THR A 4 -20.85 16.76 -8.90
C THR A 4 -20.37 16.47 -10.33
N ASN A 5 -20.42 17.48 -11.19
CA ASN A 5 -20.01 17.37 -12.58
C ASN A 5 -18.53 17.77 -12.75
N PHE A 6 -17.80 16.99 -13.54
CA PHE A 6 -16.41 17.25 -13.87
C PHE A 6 -16.26 17.35 -15.39
N THR A 7 -15.95 18.54 -15.89
CA THR A 7 -15.85 18.83 -17.34
C THR A 7 -14.40 19.18 -17.69
N PHE A 8 -13.85 18.51 -18.70
CA PHE A 8 -12.51 18.77 -19.22
C PHE A 8 -12.51 18.60 -20.74
N ARG A 9 -11.54 19.23 -21.40
CA ARG A 9 -11.34 19.06 -22.84
C ARG A 9 -10.42 17.88 -23.09
N VAL A 10 -10.73 17.12 -24.14
CA VAL A 10 -9.91 16.04 -24.66
C VAL A 10 -9.82 16.18 -26.17
N ASP A 11 -8.78 15.60 -26.75
CA ASP A 11 -8.70 15.40 -28.18
C ASP A 11 -9.85 14.50 -28.67
N GLU A 12 -10.40 14.79 -29.86
CA GLU A 12 -11.56 14.08 -30.39
C GLU A 12 -11.22 12.64 -30.77
N ASP A 13 -10.02 12.38 -31.30
CA ASP A 13 -9.59 11.03 -31.64
C ASP A 13 -9.44 10.20 -30.36
N LEU A 14 -8.81 10.76 -29.33
CA LEU A 14 -8.69 10.10 -28.01
C LEU A 14 -10.06 9.75 -27.40
N LYS A 15 -11.02 10.66 -27.48
CA LYS A 15 -12.40 10.43 -27.01
C LYS A 15 -13.06 9.29 -27.79
N ALA A 16 -12.91 9.26 -29.11
CA ALA A 16 -13.48 8.23 -29.96
C ALA A 16 -12.88 6.85 -29.64
N GLU A 17 -11.56 6.77 -29.49
CA GLU A 17 -10.87 5.53 -29.14
C GLU A 17 -11.26 5.02 -27.75
N PHE A 18 -11.30 5.91 -26.76
CA PHE A 18 -11.71 5.55 -25.41
C PHE A 18 -13.16 5.04 -25.37
N ALA A 19 -14.08 5.71 -26.06
CA ALA A 19 -15.47 5.28 -26.13
C ALA A 19 -15.62 3.92 -26.84
N ARG A 20 -14.84 3.67 -27.90
CA ARG A 20 -14.80 2.37 -28.59
C ARG A 20 -14.30 1.28 -27.67
N ALA A 21 -13.19 1.51 -26.97
CA ALA A 21 -12.61 0.56 -26.04
C ALA A 21 -13.54 0.26 -24.85
N ALA A 22 -14.19 1.29 -24.29
CA ALA A 22 -15.14 1.14 -23.18
C ALA A 22 -16.34 0.26 -23.58
N ARG A 23 -16.92 0.49 -24.77
CA ARG A 23 -17.99 -0.33 -25.33
C ARG A 23 -17.57 -1.77 -25.58
N ALA A 24 -16.37 -1.99 -26.12
CA ALA A 24 -15.85 -3.34 -26.35
C ALA A 24 -15.66 -4.16 -25.06
N ASN A 25 -15.58 -3.48 -23.92
CA ASN A 25 -15.50 -4.10 -22.59
C ASN A 25 -16.83 -4.05 -21.82
N ASP A 26 -17.94 -3.66 -22.46
CA ASP A 26 -19.28 -3.52 -21.86
C ASP A 26 -19.33 -2.58 -20.64
N ARG A 27 -18.48 -1.54 -20.63
CA ARG A 27 -18.38 -0.59 -19.51
C ARG A 27 -18.63 0.84 -19.98
N PRO A 28 -19.45 1.64 -19.27
CA PRO A 28 -19.59 3.06 -19.56
C PRO A 28 -18.28 3.81 -19.30
N ALA A 29 -17.91 4.72 -20.21
CA ALA A 29 -16.74 5.58 -20.10
C ALA A 29 -16.66 6.34 -18.76
N SER A 30 -17.80 6.80 -18.24
CA SER A 30 -17.88 7.50 -16.95
C SER A 30 -17.53 6.64 -15.74
N ILE A 31 -17.81 5.33 -15.80
CA ILE A 31 -17.42 4.38 -14.75
C ILE A 31 -15.91 4.16 -14.79
N LEU A 32 -15.33 3.99 -15.98
CA LEU A 32 -13.88 3.85 -16.14
C LEU A 32 -13.11 5.07 -15.64
N LEU A 33 -13.61 6.28 -15.95
CA LEU A 33 -13.02 7.51 -15.42
C LEU A 33 -13.12 7.59 -13.90
N ARG A 34 -14.26 7.21 -13.32
CA ARG A 34 -14.44 7.21 -11.86
C ARG A 34 -13.49 6.23 -11.17
N ASP A 35 -13.34 5.03 -11.73
CA ASP A 35 -12.42 4.02 -11.19
C ASP A 35 -10.98 4.50 -11.29
N PHE A 36 -10.59 5.03 -12.44
CA PHE A 36 -9.26 5.62 -12.63
C PHE A 36 -8.98 6.74 -11.61
N MET A 37 -9.94 7.64 -11.40
CA MET A 37 -9.79 8.72 -10.41
C MET A 37 -9.61 8.17 -8.99
N ARG A 38 -10.39 7.15 -8.61
CA ARG A 38 -10.30 6.52 -7.29
C ARG A 38 -8.94 5.84 -7.11
N ASP A 39 -8.50 5.07 -8.10
CA ASP A 39 -7.20 4.40 -8.09
C ASP A 39 -6.06 5.40 -8.04
N TYR A 40 -6.14 6.49 -8.81
CA TYR A 40 -5.14 7.54 -8.81
C TYR A 40 -5.03 8.22 -7.45
N VAL A 41 -6.16 8.56 -6.81
CA VAL A 41 -6.17 9.16 -5.48
C VAL A 41 -5.61 8.19 -4.45
N ASN A 42 -6.04 6.93 -4.47
CA ASN A 42 -5.56 5.91 -3.52
C ASN A 42 -4.05 5.70 -3.65
N ARG A 43 -3.53 5.50 -4.87
CA ARG A 43 -2.09 5.32 -5.10
C ARG A 43 -1.26 6.52 -4.63
N ASN A 44 -1.78 7.74 -4.79
CA ASN A 44 -1.08 8.94 -4.33
C ASN A 44 -1.18 9.12 -2.81
N ARG A 45 -2.32 8.77 -2.21
CA ARG A 45 -2.46 8.74 -0.74
C ARG A 45 -1.54 7.71 -0.14
N GLU A 46 -1.56 6.46 -0.63
CA GLU A 46 -0.68 5.40 -0.15
C GLU A 46 0.79 5.81 -0.24
N LYS A 47 1.22 6.44 -1.34
CA LYS A 47 2.59 6.96 -1.46
C LYS A 47 2.89 8.06 -0.44
N SER A 48 1.98 9.01 -0.26
CA SER A 48 2.17 10.15 0.65
C SER A 48 2.10 9.74 2.12
N GLU A 49 1.15 8.87 2.47
CA GLU A 49 0.95 8.34 3.81
C GLU A 49 2.08 7.38 4.19
N HIS A 50 2.51 6.52 3.27
CA HIS A 50 3.68 5.67 3.47
C HIS A 50 4.96 6.49 3.64
N ASP A 51 5.21 7.49 2.80
CA ASP A 51 6.40 8.36 2.96
C ASP A 51 6.36 9.14 4.27
N THR A 52 5.18 9.63 4.68
CA THR A 52 5.01 10.33 5.97
C THR A 52 5.28 9.40 7.14
N TRP A 53 4.66 8.21 7.15
CA TRP A 53 4.88 7.20 8.18
C TRP A 53 6.34 6.75 8.21
N PHE A 54 6.93 6.44 7.05
CA PHE A 54 8.31 5.99 6.96
C PHE A 54 9.30 7.01 7.51
N ARG A 55 9.10 8.30 7.21
CA ARG A 55 9.94 9.38 7.77
C ARG A 55 9.81 9.47 9.29
N ALA A 56 8.60 9.33 9.83
CA ALA A 56 8.40 9.34 11.28
C ALA A 56 9.08 8.14 11.96
N GLU A 57 8.98 6.95 11.35
CA GLU A 57 9.62 5.73 11.85
C GLU A 57 11.16 5.84 11.82
N VAL A 58 11.72 6.38 10.74
CA VAL A 58 13.17 6.63 10.62
C VAL A 58 13.64 7.65 11.66
N GLU A 59 12.89 8.73 11.85
CA GLU A 59 13.23 9.76 12.84
C GLU A 59 13.19 9.19 14.28
N GLN A 60 12.22 8.31 14.57
CA GLN A 60 12.19 7.57 15.83
C GLN A 60 13.40 6.68 15.99
N GLY A 61 13.75 5.88 14.98
CA GLY A 61 14.93 5.01 15.03
C GLY A 61 16.24 5.77 15.24
N LEU A 62 16.38 6.96 14.64
CA LEU A 62 17.53 7.85 14.89
C LEU A 62 17.56 8.36 16.32
N ARG A 63 16.42 8.83 16.87
CA ARG A 63 16.34 9.26 18.26
C ARG A 63 16.69 8.15 19.24
N GLU A 64 16.20 6.95 19.01
CA GLU A 64 16.52 5.78 19.84
C GLU A 64 18.01 5.41 19.70
N ALA A 65 18.58 5.49 18.51
CA ALA A 65 20.00 5.21 18.30
C ALA A 65 20.92 6.20 19.03
N ASP A 66 20.52 7.48 19.06
CA ASP A 66 21.27 8.55 19.72
C ASP A 66 21.04 8.60 21.25
N ASP A 67 19.98 7.99 21.77
CA ASP A 67 19.68 7.94 23.20
C ASP A 67 20.58 6.90 23.93
N PRO A 68 21.46 7.31 24.86
CA PRO A 68 22.31 6.40 25.63
C PRO A 68 21.53 5.46 26.55
N ALA A 69 20.27 5.77 26.87
CA ALA A 69 19.39 4.94 27.69
C ALA A 69 18.73 3.81 26.88
N THR A 70 18.85 3.81 25.55
CA THR A 70 18.30 2.77 24.68
C THR A 70 18.90 1.41 25.00
N LYS A 71 18.02 0.43 25.21
CA LYS A 71 18.41 -0.96 25.47
C LYS A 71 18.64 -1.69 24.15
N TRP A 72 19.90 -1.90 23.83
CA TRP A 72 20.31 -2.67 22.66
C TRP A 72 20.18 -4.18 22.91
N ILE A 73 19.63 -4.89 21.93
CA ILE A 73 19.58 -6.35 21.94
C ILE A 73 20.71 -6.87 21.05
N PRO A 74 21.59 -7.77 21.54
CA PRO A 74 22.64 -8.36 20.71
C PRO A 74 22.05 -9.12 19.51
N HIS A 75 22.73 -9.05 18.36
CA HIS A 75 22.32 -9.72 17.14
C HIS A 75 22.03 -11.21 17.34
N GLU A 76 22.93 -11.92 18.04
CA GLU A 76 22.79 -13.35 18.31
C GLU A 76 21.51 -13.68 19.10
N GLN A 77 21.14 -12.82 20.04
CA GLN A 77 19.93 -12.99 20.84
C GLN A 77 18.68 -12.84 19.97
N VAL A 78 18.59 -11.79 19.14
CA VAL A 78 17.46 -11.59 18.22
C VAL A 78 17.30 -12.77 17.25
N VAL A 79 18.42 -13.27 16.71
CA VAL A 79 18.42 -14.42 15.79
C VAL A 79 17.94 -15.68 16.50
N ALA A 80 18.42 -15.94 17.72
CA ALA A 80 18.02 -17.12 18.50
C ALA A 80 16.51 -17.10 18.84
N GLU A 81 16.00 -15.96 19.31
CA GLU A 81 14.58 -15.78 19.65
C GLU A 81 13.68 -15.95 18.43
N THR A 82 14.06 -15.33 17.30
CA THR A 82 13.30 -15.43 16.04
C THR A 82 13.27 -16.87 15.52
N ARG A 83 14.40 -17.58 15.59
CA ARG A 83 14.49 -18.98 15.18
C ARG A 83 13.59 -19.87 16.05
N ALA A 84 13.62 -19.68 17.37
CA ALA A 84 12.75 -20.42 18.28
C ALA A 84 11.26 -20.16 18.02
N LEU A 85 10.88 -18.93 17.64
CA LEU A 85 9.51 -18.60 17.25
C LEU A 85 9.09 -19.35 15.98
N ILE A 86 9.94 -19.35 14.95
CA ILE A 86 9.68 -20.06 13.69
C ILE A 86 9.48 -21.56 13.95
N ASP A 87 10.36 -22.18 14.72
CA ASP A 87 10.31 -23.61 15.05
C ASP A 87 9.02 -23.97 15.80
N ARG A 88 8.58 -23.10 16.73
CA ARG A 88 7.32 -23.28 17.46
C ARG A 88 6.12 -23.24 16.52
N ILE A 89 6.04 -22.25 15.64
CA ILE A 89 4.94 -22.11 14.67
C ILE A 89 4.89 -23.32 13.74
N ALA A 90 6.06 -23.80 13.28
CA ALA A 90 6.15 -24.99 12.44
C ALA A 90 5.65 -26.25 13.17
N ALA A 91 6.03 -26.44 14.43
CA ALA A 91 5.59 -27.56 15.24
C ALA A 91 4.06 -27.51 15.52
N GLU A 92 3.49 -26.33 15.76
CA GLU A 92 2.04 -26.14 15.90
C GLU A 92 1.28 -26.49 14.62
N LYS A 93 1.76 -26.04 13.46
CA LYS A 93 1.14 -26.39 12.17
C LYS A 93 1.17 -27.89 11.92
N LYS A 94 2.30 -28.56 12.20
CA LYS A 94 2.43 -30.01 12.06
C LYS A 94 1.45 -30.77 12.95
N ARG A 95 1.25 -30.32 14.20
CA ARG A 95 0.28 -30.91 15.15
C ARG A 95 -1.19 -30.70 14.75
N ARG A 96 -1.50 -29.65 13.98
CA ARG A 96 -2.87 -29.40 13.48
C ARG A 96 -3.20 -30.17 12.20
N ALA A 97 -2.18 -30.67 11.50
CA ALA A 97 -2.32 -31.32 10.20
C ALA A 97 -2.28 -32.86 10.26
N GLY A 98 -1.93 -33.45 11.41
CA GLY A 98 -1.98 -34.89 11.67
C GLY A 98 -3.02 -35.20 12.73
#